data_AF-A0A954WAH1-F1
#
_entry.id   AF-A0A954WAH1-F1
#
_cell.length_a   1.000
_cell.length_b   1.000
_cell.length_c   1.000
_cell.angle_alpha   90.00
_cell.angle_beta   90.00
_cell.angle_gamma   90.00
#
_symmetry.space_group_name_H-M   'P 1'
#
loop_
_entity.id
_entity.type
_entity.pdbx_description
1 polymer ?
#
loop_
_entity_poly.entity_id
_entity_poly.type
_entity_poly.pdbx_seq_one_letter_code
_entity_poly.pdbx_strand_id
1 'polypeptide(L)' 'MSETPEQRSRTMRAVRSRDTGPEMIVRRFLHAAGLRYRLHDRRLPGVPDLVFP' A
#
# COMPACT_ATOMS: atom_id res chain seq x y z
N MET A 1 -3.77 24.88 16.87
CA MET A 1 -3.66 23.69 17.72
C MET A 1 -2.41 22.95 17.29
N SER A 2 -1.37 22.99 18.13
CA SER A 2 -0.09 22.33 17.84
C SER A 2 -0.17 20.90 18.36
N GLU A 3 -0.07 19.90 17.47
CA GLU A 3 0.04 18.49 17.88
C GLU A 3 1.29 18.29 18.72
N THR A 4 1.19 17.52 19.82
CA THR A 4 2.36 17.15 20.62
C THR A 4 3.21 16.11 19.86
N PRO A 5 4.53 16.02 20.15
CA PRO A 5 5.39 15.01 19.55
C PRO A 5 4.86 13.57 19.70
N GLU A 6 4.20 13.27 20.82
CA GLU A 6 3.62 11.96 21.11
C GLU A 6 2.40 11.68 20.23
N GLN A 7 1.55 12.69 20.01
CA GLN A 7 0.39 12.58 19.11
C GLN A 7 0.86 12.32 17.68
N ARG A 8 1.85 13.06 17.19
CA ARG A 8 2.43 12.86 15.85
C ARG A 8 3.08 11.47 15.72
N SER A 9 3.84 11.03 16.73
CA SER A 9 4.45 9.70 16.75
C SER A 9 3.41 8.59 16.70
N ARG A 10 2.31 8.74 17.45
CA ARG A 10 1.18 7.80 17.41
C ARG A 10 0.52 7.76 16.04
N THR A 11 0.26 8.91 15.42
CA THR A 11 -0.30 9.00 14.07
C THR A 11 0.61 8.34 13.04
N MET A 12 1.91 8.66 13.04
CA MET A 12 2.88 8.07 12.13
C MET A 12 3.01 6.54 12.29
N ARG A 13 2.94 6.01 13.52
CA ARG A 13 2.93 4.55 13.76
C ARG A 13 1.67 3.86 13.25
N ALA A 14 0.55 4.58 13.15
CA ALA A 14 -0.70 4.04 12.64
C ALA A 14 -0.73 3.99 11.10
N VAL A 15 0.08 4.81 10.42
CA VAL A 15 0.22 4.79 8.96
C VAL A 15 0.99 3.54 8.53
N ARG A 16 0.29 2.60 7.88
CA ARG A 16 0.89 1.38 7.34
C ARG A 16 1.55 1.65 5.98
N SER A 17 2.65 0.98 5.72
CA SER A 17 3.39 1.06 4.45
C SER A 17 2.87 0.13 3.35
N ARG A 18 1.88 -0.71 3.65
CA ARG A 18 1.28 -1.70 2.75
C ARG A 18 -0.15 -2.01 3.16
N ASP A 19 -0.92 -2.58 2.24
CA ASP A 19 -2.33 -2.94 2.44
C ASP A 19 -3.15 -1.73 2.89
N THR A 20 -2.77 -0.56 2.35
CA THR A 20 -3.50 0.68 2.56
C THR A 20 -4.88 0.60 1.91
N GLY A 21 -5.82 1.44 2.35
CA GLY A 21 -7.16 1.49 1.76
C GLY A 21 -7.15 1.59 0.23
N PRO A 22 -6.37 2.52 -0.37
CA PRO A 22 -6.22 2.63 -1.82
C PRO A 22 -5.67 1.36 -2.49
N GLU A 23 -4.60 0.75 -1.94
CA GLU A 23 -4.07 -0.51 -2.48
C GLU A 23 -5.12 -1.61 -2.49
N MET A 24 -5.88 -1.74 -1.40
CA MET A 24 -6.91 -2.79 -1.29
C MET A 24 -8.06 -2.58 -2.27
N ILE A 25 -8.44 -1.33 -2.56
CA ILE A 25 -9.45 -1.00 -3.57
C ILE A 25 -8.97 -1.46 -4.95
N VAL A 26 -7.75 -1.09 -5.34
CA VAL A 26 -7.17 -1.46 -6.64
C VAL A 26 -7.03 -2.98 -6.77
N ARG A 27 -6.52 -3.66 -5.74
CA ARG A 27 -6.39 -5.12 -5.71
C ARG A 27 -7.73 -5.83 -5.91
N ARG A 28 -8.77 -5.39 -5.21
CA ARG A 28 -10.13 -5.94 -5.34
C ARG A 28 -10.69 -5.71 -6.74
N PHE A 29 -10.51 -4.51 -7.28
CA PHE A 29 -10.95 -4.16 -8.63
C PHE A 29 -10.28 -5.05 -9.69
N LEU A 30 -8.95 -5.19 -9.65
CA LEU A 30 -8.19 -6.01 -10.59
C LEU A 30 -8.58 -7.49 -10.51
N HIS A 31 -8.77 -8.02 -9.30
CA HIS A 31 -9.25 -9.38 -9.11
C HIS A 31 -10.67 -9.59 -9.65
N ALA A 32 -11.57 -8.63 -9.44
CA ALA A 32 -12.93 -8.67 -9.98
C ALA A 32 -12.94 -8.58 -11.52
N ALA A 33 -11.99 -7.86 -12.10
CA ALA A 33 -11.77 -7.78 -13.54
C ALA A 33 -11.11 -9.05 -14.14
N GLY A 34 -10.80 -10.07 -13.33
CA GLY A 34 -10.17 -11.31 -13.79
C GLY A 34 -8.67 -11.20 -14.05
N LEU A 35 -8.04 -10.07 -13.72
CA LEU A 35 -6.62 -9.86 -13.93
C LEU A 35 -5.80 -10.53 -12.82
N ARG A 36 -4.71 -11.19 -13.23
CA ARG A 36 -3.70 -11.74 -12.31
C ARG A 36 -2.56 -10.74 -12.20
N TYR A 37 -2.05 -10.56 -11.00
CA TYR A 37 -0.93 -9.68 -10.72
C TYR A 37 -0.07 -10.25 -9.58
N ARG A 38 1.17 -9.79 -9.51
CA ARG A 38 2.10 -9.99 -8.40
C ARG A 38 2.25 -8.70 -7.62
N LEU A 39 2.58 -8.82 -6.35
CA LEU A 39 2.74 -7.68 -5.44
C LEU A 39 4.21 -7.56 -5.02
N HIS A 40 4.71 -6.33 -4.93
CA HIS A 40 6.03 -5.99 -4.40
C HIS A 40 7.16 -6.83 -5.00
N ASP A 41 7.27 -6.86 -6.33
CA ASP A 41 8.30 -7.66 -7.00
C ASP A 41 9.69 -7.04 -6.78
N ARG A 42 10.48 -7.67 -5.90
CA ARG A 42 11.83 -7.23 -5.54
C ARG A 42 12.87 -7.47 -6.63
N ARG A 43 12.49 -8.15 -7.71
CA ARG A 43 13.36 -8.37 -8.88
C ARG A 43 13.39 -7.15 -9.80
N LEU A 44 12.44 -6.22 -9.64
CA LEU A 44 12.34 -5.01 -10.44
C LEU A 44 12.91 -3.79 -9.67
N PRO A 45 13.56 -2.85 -10.37
CA PRO A 45 14.02 -1.62 -9.76
C PRO A 45 12.83 -0.84 -9.17
N GLY A 46 12.98 -0.35 -7.94
CA GLY A 46 11.93 0.40 -7.24
C GLY A 46 10.84 -0.43 -6.57
N VAL A 47 10.91 -1.77 -6.62
CA VAL A 47 9.97 -2.72 -5.99
C VAL A 47 8.50 -2.32 -6.20
N PRO A 48 8.00 -2.39 -7.45
CA PRO A 48 6.66 -1.92 -7.79
C PRO A 48 5.57 -2.65 -6.97
N ASP A 49 4.55 -1.90 -6.55
CA ASP A 49 3.46 -2.44 -5.73
C ASP A 49 2.58 -3.46 -6.47
N LEU A 50 2.39 -3.27 -7.78
CA LEU A 50 1.58 -4.13 -8.64
C LEU A 50 2.33 -4.41 -9.95
N VAL A 51 2.47 -5.70 -10.28
CA VAL A 51 3.13 -6.17 -11.50
C VAL A 51 2.20 -7.13 -12.23
N PHE A 52 1.94 -6.86 -13.51
CA PHE A 52 1.18 -7.76 -14.38
C PHE A 52 2.14 -8.71 -15.12
N PRO A 53 1.77 -9.98 -15.33
CA PRO A 53 2.53 -10.93 -16.14
C PRO A 53 2.43 -10.63 -17.64
#